data_AF-A0A520X3Y3-F1
#
_entry.id   AF-A0A520X3Y3-F1
#
_cell.length_a   1.000
_cell.length_b   1.000
_cell.length_c   1.000
_cell.angle_alpha   90.00
_cell.angle_beta   90.00
_cell.angle_gamma   90.00
#
_symmetry.space_group_name_H-M   'P 1'
#
loop_
_entity.id
_entity.type
_entity.pdbx_description
1 polymer ?
#
loop_
_entity_poly.entity_id
_entity_poly.type
_entity_poly.pdbx_seq_one_letter_code
_entity_poly.pdbx_strand_id
1 'polypeptide(L)'
;MANEKVWVEGNILRDNPTAPFMVVAYNQAFDDPNYNPYAREVVIAENDVDRGGYAPDLEGGEVLAQMFGGALPPILWDGIQSDSYTPALSTTHTIAAWTLGLSKQGQSIAEAQPAPVELPSYSQNWELGDIGAPTALLARLEG
;
A
#
# COMPACT_ATOMS: atom_id res chain seq x y z
N MET A 1 6.69 3.49 15.78
CA MET A 1 5.75 2.53 15.19
C MET A 1 5.45 2.98 13.77
N ALA A 2 5.74 2.12 12.79
CA ALA A 2 5.22 2.21 11.43
C ALA A 2 3.83 1.57 11.35
N ASN A 3 3.26 1.58 10.15
CA ASN A 3 1.97 0.98 9.85
C ASN A 3 2.05 -0.56 10.01
N GLU A 4 1.30 -1.10 10.96
CA GLU A 4 1.12 -2.54 11.18
C GLU A 4 -0.36 -2.86 11.23
N LYS A 5 -0.79 -3.97 10.61
CA LYS A 5 -2.19 -4.43 10.60
C LYS A 5 -3.10 -3.30 10.16
N VAL A 6 -3.03 -2.99 8.87
CA VAL A 6 -3.90 -2.00 8.23
C VAL A 6 -4.72 -2.69 7.15
N TRP A 7 -6.03 -2.52 7.17
CA TRP A 7 -6.95 -3.04 6.17
C TRP A 7 -7.63 -1.91 5.43
N VAL A 8 -7.47 -1.89 4.10
CA VAL A 8 -8.03 -0.87 3.21
C VAL A 8 -8.98 -1.55 2.24
N GLU A 9 -10.29 -1.34 2.44
CA GLU A 9 -11.35 -1.94 1.62
C GLU A 9 -12.54 -0.99 1.45
N GLY A 10 -13.36 -1.23 0.43
CA GLY A 10 -14.62 -0.53 0.20
C GLY A 10 -14.47 0.93 -0.24
N ASN A 11 -13.26 1.36 -0.60
CA ASN A 11 -13.01 2.74 -1.05
C ASN A 11 -13.23 2.89 -2.55
N ILE A 12 -13.50 4.13 -2.97
CA ILE A 12 -13.56 4.54 -4.38
C ILE A 12 -12.42 5.53 -4.63
N LEU A 13 -11.48 5.16 -5.49
CA LEU A 13 -10.34 5.98 -5.88
C LEU A 13 -10.42 6.25 -7.38
N ARG A 14 -10.70 7.50 -7.75
CA ARG A 14 -10.82 7.95 -9.15
C ARG A 14 -9.96 9.18 -9.40
N ASP A 15 -9.51 9.33 -10.63
CA ASP A 15 -8.80 10.50 -11.15
C ASP A 15 -7.57 10.90 -10.32
N ASN A 16 -6.85 9.90 -9.76
CA ASN A 16 -5.57 10.13 -9.09
C ASN A 16 -4.41 9.98 -10.10
N PRO A 17 -3.80 11.07 -10.58
CA PRO A 17 -2.74 11.00 -11.58
C PRO A 17 -1.45 10.33 -11.10
N THR A 18 -1.17 10.32 -9.79
CA THR A 18 0.15 9.99 -9.28
C THR A 18 0.25 8.54 -8.82
N ALA A 19 -0.40 8.21 -7.70
CA ALA A 19 -0.43 6.87 -7.12
C ALA A 19 -1.68 6.72 -6.25
N PRO A 20 -2.67 5.89 -6.66
CA PRO A 20 -3.84 5.60 -5.84
C PRO A 20 -3.50 5.04 -4.47
N PHE A 21 -2.57 4.07 -4.41
CA PHE A 21 -2.04 3.53 -3.16
C PHE A 21 -0.52 3.54 -3.16
N MET A 22 0.06 3.88 -2.02
CA MET A 22 1.50 3.83 -1.80
C MET A 22 1.80 3.22 -0.44
N VAL A 23 2.48 2.07 -0.44
CA VAL A 23 2.96 1.40 0.77
C VAL A 23 4.48 1.45 0.76
N VAL A 24 5.02 2.28 1.65
CA VAL A 24 6.46 2.54 1.76
C VAL A 24 6.89 2.48 3.21
N ALA A 25 8.04 1.89 3.46
CA ALA A 25 8.72 1.93 4.74
C ALA A 25 9.26 3.33 5.02
N TYR A 26 9.43 3.65 6.30
CA TYR A 26 10.05 4.90 6.70
C TYR A 26 11.55 4.85 6.37
N ASN A 27 12.02 5.77 5.53
CA ASN A 27 13.38 5.76 4.98
C ASN A 27 14.32 6.82 5.58
N GLN A 28 13.83 7.68 6.47
CA GLN A 28 14.66 8.70 7.12
C GLN A 28 15.39 8.13 8.34
N ALA A 29 16.43 8.83 8.79
CA ALA A 29 17.12 8.48 10.03
C ALA A 29 16.18 8.62 11.23
N PHE A 30 16.35 7.72 12.20
CA PHE A 30 15.62 7.72 13.47
C PHE A 30 16.55 7.24 14.59
N ASP A 31 16.41 7.83 15.78
CA ASP A 31 17.26 7.54 16.94
C ASP A 31 16.57 6.63 17.98
N ASP A 32 15.27 6.36 17.82
CA ASP A 32 14.50 5.51 18.73
C ASP A 32 14.78 4.02 18.44
N PRO A 33 15.44 3.29 19.36
CA PRO A 33 15.76 1.87 19.16
C PRO A 33 14.53 0.98 19.13
N ASN A 34 13.37 1.44 19.61
CA ASN A 34 12.11 0.70 19.58
C ASN A 34 11.25 1.04 18.36
N TYR A 35 11.72 1.95 17.50
CA TYR A 35 10.99 2.28 16.29
C TYR A 35 11.10 1.14 15.28
N ASN A 36 9.97 0.57 14.90
CA ASN A 36 9.87 -0.31 13.75
C ASN A 36 9.48 0.53 12.52
N PRO A 37 10.37 0.68 11.53
CA PRO A 37 10.15 1.48 10.32
C PRO A 37 9.46 0.73 9.17
N TYR A 38 9.29 -0.59 9.26
CA TYR A 38 8.72 -1.41 8.20
C TYR A 38 7.19 -1.38 8.19
N ALA A 39 6.59 -1.27 7.01
CA ALA A 39 5.18 -1.62 6.83
C ALA A 39 5.01 -3.13 7.04
N ARG A 40 3.98 -3.55 7.79
CA ARG A 40 3.70 -4.96 8.08
C ARG A 40 2.21 -5.25 8.06
N GLU A 41 1.82 -6.33 7.41
CA GLU A 41 0.42 -6.79 7.37
C GLU A 41 -0.54 -5.70 6.87
N VAL A 42 -0.11 -4.92 5.85
CA VAL A 42 -1.00 -4.00 5.14
C VAL A 42 -1.77 -4.79 4.08
N VAL A 43 -3.07 -4.64 4.06
CA VAL A 43 -3.96 -5.30 3.09
C VAL A 43 -4.70 -4.24 2.28
N ILE A 44 -4.54 -4.29 0.96
CA ILE A 44 -5.38 -3.54 0.01
C ILE A 44 -6.34 -4.55 -0.61
N ALA A 45 -7.56 -4.62 -0.06
CA ALA A 45 -8.58 -5.59 -0.42
C ALA A 45 -9.45 -5.10 -1.59
N GLU A 46 -10.76 -5.37 -1.58
CA GLU A 46 -11.69 -4.90 -2.61
C GLU A 46 -11.88 -3.37 -2.54
N ASN A 47 -11.22 -2.64 -3.43
CA ASN A 47 -11.43 -1.20 -3.63
C ASN A 47 -11.78 -0.95 -5.11
N ASP A 48 -12.67 0.00 -5.38
CA ASP A 48 -12.99 0.42 -6.74
C ASP A 48 -12.02 1.50 -7.19
N VAL A 49 -11.01 1.09 -7.96
CA VAL A 49 -9.92 1.97 -8.39
C VAL A 49 -9.90 2.03 -9.91
N ASP A 50 -9.82 3.24 -10.46
CA ASP A 50 -9.55 3.40 -11.89
C ASP A 50 -8.08 3.13 -12.21
N ARG A 51 -7.65 3.50 -13.42
CA ARG A 51 -6.27 3.30 -13.84
C ARG A 51 -5.26 4.01 -12.92
N GLY A 52 -5.58 5.24 -12.50
CA GLY A 52 -4.64 6.16 -11.84
C GLY A 52 -3.28 6.28 -12.57
N GLY A 53 -2.29 6.86 -11.88
CA GLY A 53 -0.86 6.65 -12.16
C GLY A 53 -0.33 7.08 -13.53
N TYR A 54 -1.05 7.94 -14.25
CA TYR A 54 -0.70 8.41 -15.60
C TYR A 54 0.22 9.65 -15.61
N ALA A 55 0.37 10.33 -14.46
CA ALA A 55 1.34 11.40 -14.26
C ALA A 55 1.99 11.25 -12.88
N PRO A 56 2.90 10.27 -12.71
CA PRO A 56 3.56 10.00 -11.44
C PRO A 56 4.49 11.15 -11.03
N ASP A 57 4.30 11.67 -9.82
CA ASP A 57 5.13 12.74 -9.25
C ASP A 57 6.35 12.16 -8.52
N LEU A 58 7.21 11.50 -9.30
CA LEU A 58 8.49 10.97 -8.84
C LEU A 58 9.58 11.29 -9.85
N GLU A 59 10.83 11.31 -9.40
CA GLU A 59 11.98 11.48 -10.29
C GLU A 59 11.98 10.37 -11.35
N GLY A 60 11.97 10.76 -12.63
CA GLY A 60 11.83 9.82 -13.75
C GLY A 60 10.43 9.23 -13.94
N GLY A 61 9.40 9.75 -13.26
CA GLY A 61 8.03 9.24 -13.29
C GLY A 61 7.42 9.15 -14.69
N GLU A 62 7.72 10.11 -15.58
CA GLU A 62 7.27 10.06 -16.97
C GLU A 62 7.88 8.87 -17.74
N VAL A 63 9.19 8.64 -17.56
CA VAL A 63 9.88 7.50 -18.18
C VAL A 63 9.34 6.18 -17.63
N LEU A 64 9.08 6.11 -16.32
CA LEU A 64 8.49 4.94 -15.69
C LEU A 64 7.08 4.68 -16.19
N ALA A 65 6.22 5.70 -16.28
CA ALA A 65 4.89 5.54 -16.85
C ALA A 65 4.97 4.99 -18.27
N GLN A 66 5.89 5.49 -19.11
CA GLN A 66 6.11 4.96 -20.47
C GLN A 66 6.55 3.48 -20.48
N MET A 67 7.46 3.08 -19.59
CA MET A 67 7.90 1.68 -19.45
C MET A 67 6.76 0.72 -19.11
N PHE A 68 5.76 1.20 -18.38
CA PHE A 68 4.56 0.45 -17.99
C PHE A 68 3.37 0.63 -18.96
N GLY A 69 3.58 1.23 -20.14
CA GLY A 69 2.53 1.38 -21.15
C GLY A 69 1.66 2.64 -20.98
N GLY A 70 2.22 3.69 -20.37
CA GLY A 70 1.63 5.02 -20.24
C GLY A 70 0.96 5.32 -18.90
N ALA A 71 0.89 4.36 -17.98
CA ALA A 71 0.52 4.60 -16.58
C ALA A 71 1.07 3.49 -15.69
N LEU A 72 1.36 3.83 -14.45
CA LEU A 72 1.80 2.88 -13.44
C LEU A 72 0.59 2.13 -12.84
N PRO A 73 0.75 0.85 -12.47
CA PRO A 73 -0.31 0.13 -11.74
C PRO A 73 -0.72 0.86 -10.45
N PRO A 74 -1.99 0.73 -10.00
CA PRO A 74 -2.53 1.53 -8.90
C PRO A 74 -1.79 1.42 -7.57
N ILE A 75 -1.17 0.26 -7.29
CA ILE A 75 -0.46 0.01 -6.04
C ILE A 75 1.04 0.16 -6.27
N LEU A 76 1.64 1.16 -5.62
CA LEU A 76 3.09 1.31 -5.48
C LEU A 76 3.58 0.70 -4.16
N TRP A 77 4.53 -0.21 -4.23
CA TRP A 77 5.25 -0.75 -3.07
C TRP A 77 6.76 -0.47 -3.16
N ASP A 78 7.42 -0.05 -2.09
CA ASP A 78 8.87 0.18 -2.14
C ASP A 78 9.71 -1.10 -2.33
N GLY A 79 9.18 -2.28 -1.99
CA GLY A 79 9.89 -3.56 -2.04
C GLY A 79 10.53 -3.97 -0.71
N ILE A 80 10.44 -3.13 0.32
CA ILE A 80 11.08 -3.34 1.61
C ILE A 80 10.15 -4.14 2.53
N GLN A 81 10.68 -5.22 3.11
CA GLN A 81 9.99 -6.03 4.12
C GLN A 81 10.93 -6.36 5.29
N SER A 82 10.38 -6.56 6.49
CA SER A 82 11.17 -6.90 7.68
C SER A 82 11.73 -8.32 7.62
N ASP A 83 10.93 -9.26 7.10
CA ASP A 83 11.23 -10.69 7.06
C ASP A 83 10.37 -11.38 5.99
N SER A 84 10.62 -12.67 5.74
CA SER A 84 9.92 -13.45 4.73
C SER A 84 8.59 -14.06 5.21
N TYR A 85 8.29 -13.98 6.50
CA TYR A 85 7.12 -14.62 7.10
C TYR A 85 5.95 -13.65 7.29
N THR A 86 6.26 -12.36 7.41
CA THR A 86 5.30 -11.27 7.61
C THR A 86 5.29 -10.40 6.34
N PRO A 87 4.31 -10.57 5.45
CA PRO A 87 4.20 -9.72 4.28
C PRO A 87 4.11 -8.25 4.67
N ALA A 88 4.87 -7.38 4.00
CA ALA A 88 4.69 -5.94 4.15
C ALA A 88 3.32 -5.50 3.62
N LEU A 89 2.94 -6.09 2.48
CA LEU A 89 1.74 -5.77 1.73
C LEU A 89 1.16 -7.04 1.08
N SER A 90 -0.17 -7.18 1.18
CA SER A 90 -0.99 -8.19 0.50
C SER A 90 -2.14 -7.51 -0.23
N THR A 91 -2.67 -8.13 -1.29
CA THR A 91 -3.78 -7.54 -2.05
C THR A 91 -4.67 -8.59 -2.71
N THR A 92 -5.80 -8.14 -3.26
CA THR A 92 -6.61 -8.96 -4.17
C THR A 92 -5.94 -9.06 -5.54
N HIS A 93 -6.15 -10.15 -6.27
CA HIS A 93 -5.65 -10.28 -7.65
C HIS A 93 -6.30 -9.31 -8.66
N THR A 94 -7.23 -8.45 -8.23
CA THR A 94 -7.95 -7.52 -9.11
C THR A 94 -7.29 -6.15 -9.25
N ILE A 95 -6.41 -5.76 -8.31
CA ILE A 95 -5.68 -4.49 -8.36
C ILE A 95 -4.20 -4.79 -8.61
N ALA A 96 -3.69 -4.36 -9.76
CA ALA A 96 -2.31 -4.59 -10.13
C ALA A 96 -1.35 -3.73 -9.29
N ALA A 97 -0.18 -4.29 -9.00
CA ALA A 97 0.88 -3.65 -8.22
C ALA A 97 2.21 -3.60 -8.99
N TRP A 98 3.05 -2.66 -8.58
CA TRP A 98 4.44 -2.56 -9.02
C TRP A 98 5.31 -2.15 -7.84
N THR A 99 6.60 -2.43 -7.95
CA THR A 99 7.57 -2.12 -6.90
C THR A 99 8.68 -1.20 -7.38
N LEU A 100 9.25 -0.40 -6.48
CA LEU A 100 10.56 0.25 -6.67
C LEU A 100 11.73 -0.74 -6.57
N GLY A 101 11.52 -1.94 -6.03
CA GLY A 101 12.57 -2.96 -5.91
C GLY A 101 13.68 -2.57 -4.94
N LEU A 102 13.37 -1.78 -3.91
CA LEU A 102 14.31 -1.49 -2.83
C LEU A 102 14.45 -2.72 -1.93
N SER A 103 15.66 -2.94 -1.44
CA SER A 103 16.03 -4.11 -0.63
C SER A 103 16.25 -3.79 0.84
N LYS A 104 16.47 -2.50 1.16
CA LYS A 104 16.78 -2.03 2.51
C LYS A 104 16.41 -0.57 2.70
N GLN A 105 16.24 -0.18 3.96
CA GLN A 105 15.97 1.21 4.32
C GLN A 105 17.17 2.12 4.04
N GLY A 106 16.85 3.36 3.66
CA GLY A 106 17.85 4.34 3.25
C GLY A 106 18.54 4.00 1.92
N GLN A 107 18.11 2.96 1.19
CA GLN A 107 18.58 2.72 -0.17
C GLN A 107 18.20 3.90 -1.07
N SER A 108 19.13 4.31 -1.92
CA SER A 108 18.88 5.39 -2.86
C SER A 108 17.85 4.97 -3.91
N ILE A 109 16.94 5.88 -4.26
CA ILE A 109 15.99 5.67 -5.36
C ILE A 109 16.73 5.52 -6.70
N ALA A 110 17.93 6.07 -6.84
CA ALA A 110 18.75 5.88 -8.03
C ALA A 110 19.20 4.41 -8.24
N GLU A 111 19.16 3.59 -7.18
CA GLU A 111 19.47 2.16 -7.22
C GLU A 111 18.20 1.29 -7.31
N ALA A 112 17.03 1.90 -7.45
CA ALA A 112 15.75 1.21 -7.60
C ALA A 112 15.75 0.34 -8.86
N GLN A 113 15.03 -0.76 -8.80
CA GLN A 113 14.78 -1.65 -9.94
C GLN A 113 13.27 -1.80 -10.15
N PRO A 114 12.62 -0.81 -10.78
CA PRO A 114 11.17 -0.83 -10.89
C PRO A 114 10.67 -1.97 -11.77
N ALA A 115 9.66 -2.70 -11.28
CA ALA A 115 9.07 -3.84 -11.98
C ALA A 115 7.63 -4.09 -11.55
N PRO A 116 6.79 -4.70 -12.40
CA PRO A 116 5.53 -5.31 -11.95
C PRO A 116 5.80 -6.33 -10.84
N VAL A 117 4.90 -6.42 -9.87
CA VAL A 117 5.03 -7.37 -8.76
C VAL A 117 3.71 -8.07 -8.51
N GLU A 118 3.77 -9.38 -8.32
CA GLU A 118 2.65 -10.16 -7.78
C GLU A 118 2.77 -10.17 -6.26
N LEU A 119 1.78 -9.58 -5.60
CA LEU A 119 1.69 -9.57 -4.15
C LEU A 119 0.91 -10.80 -3.65
N PRO A 120 1.21 -11.29 -2.44
CA PRO A 120 0.46 -12.40 -1.88
C PRO A 120 -1.01 -12.04 -1.70
N SER A 121 -1.88 -13.03 -1.91
CA SER A 121 -3.27 -12.97 -1.46
C SER A 121 -3.33 -12.99 0.06
N TYR A 122 -4.27 -12.25 0.64
CA TYR A 122 -4.59 -12.37 2.07
C TYR A 122 -5.48 -13.59 2.33
N SER A 123 -5.29 -14.25 3.46
CA SER A 123 -5.96 -15.52 3.79
C SER A 123 -7.20 -15.37 4.67
N GLN A 124 -7.41 -14.22 5.30
CA GLN A 124 -8.53 -13.96 6.19
C GLN A 124 -9.10 -12.57 5.95
N ASN A 125 -10.40 -12.49 5.69
CA ASN A 125 -11.17 -11.28 5.96
C ASN A 125 -11.12 -11.04 7.46
N TRP A 126 -10.78 -9.84 7.91
CA TRP A 126 -10.93 -9.51 9.32
C TRP A 126 -12.41 -9.56 9.70
N GLU A 127 -12.73 -10.17 10.84
CA GLU A 127 -14.07 -10.09 11.39
C GLU A 127 -14.30 -8.67 11.92
N LEU A 128 -14.88 -7.81 11.08
CA LEU A 128 -15.23 -6.44 11.43
C LEU A 128 -16.57 -6.34 12.19
N GLY A 129 -17.21 -7.46 12.53
CA GLY A 129 -18.58 -7.52 13.06
C GLY A 129 -18.79 -6.73 14.36
N ASP A 130 -17.73 -6.54 15.15
CA ASP A 130 -17.77 -5.80 16.40
C ASP A 130 -17.21 -4.36 16.28
N ILE A 131 -16.81 -3.92 15.08
CA ILE A 131 -16.25 -2.59 14.85
C ILE A 131 -17.38 -1.59 14.53
N GLY A 132 -17.69 -0.72 15.49
CA GLY A 132 -18.67 0.34 15.31
C GLY A 132 -19.40 0.71 16.59
N ALA A 133 -20.38 1.62 16.48
CA ALA A 133 -21.29 1.92 17.57
C ALA A 133 -22.11 0.65 17.89
N PRO A 134 -22.12 0.15 19.14
CA PRO A 134 -22.93 -1.01 19.48
C PRO A 134 -24.41 -0.68 19.24
N THR A 135 -25.24 -1.70 19.01
CA THR A 135 -26.68 -1.52 18.77
C THR A 135 -27.36 -0.65 19.83
N ALA A 136 -26.88 -0.74 21.09
CA ALA A 136 -27.35 0.08 22.20
C ALA A 136 -27.06 1.59 22.04
N LEU A 137 -26.02 1.97 21.29
CA LEU A 137 -25.66 3.36 21.01
C LEU A 137 -26.45 3.90 19.80
N LEU A 138 -26.71 3.08 18.79
CA LEU A 138 -27.61 3.42 17.68
C LEU A 138 -29.04 3.66 18.17
N ALA A 139 -29.53 2.82 19.09
CA ALA A 139 -30.86 2.97 19.69
C ALA A 139 -31.06 4.29 20.47
N ARG A 140 -29.99 4.97 20.88
CA ARG A 140 -30.06 6.28 21.56
C ARG A 140 -30.24 7.45 20.59
N LEU A 141 -29.95 7.25 19.30
CA LEU A 141 -30.09 8.29 18.27
C LEU A 141 -31.53 8.40 17.75
N GLU A 142 -32.36 7.39 17.97
CA GLU A 142 -33.78 7.37 17.59
C GLU A 142 -34.72 7.91 18.67
N GLY A 143 -34.18 8.44 19.77
CA GLY A 143 -34.91 9.01 20.91
C GLY A 143 -35.20 10.50 20.81
#